data_AF-A0A1V5GYT0-F1
#
_entry.id   AF-A0A1V5GYT0-F1
#
_cell.length_a   1.000
_cell.length_b   1.000
_cell.length_c   1.000
_cell.angle_alpha   90.00
_cell.angle_beta   90.00
_cell.angle_gamma   90.00
#
_symmetry.space_group_name_H-M   'P 1'
#
loop_
_entity.id
_entity.type
_entity.pdbx_description
1 polymer ?
#
loop_
_entity_poly.entity_id
_entity_poly.type
_entity_poly.pdbx_seq_one_letter_code
_entity_poly.pdbx_strand_id
1 'polypeptide(L)' 'MILARRHAEKWFLVGVNAQKEVLNLKIQFPDFAGKTITRYADDKNFVSFTDNLKVKKNGEIPVVIQPNGGIILTLN' A
#
# COMPACT_ATOMS: atom_id res chain seq x y z
N MET A 1 -8.26 8.40 -0.94
CA MET A 1 -9.17 7.22 -0.98
C MET A 1 -8.32 5.97 -0.87
N ILE A 2 -8.78 4.95 -0.13
CA ILE A 2 -8.18 3.61 -0.11
C ILE A 2 -9.24 2.62 -0.57
N LEU A 3 -8.89 1.66 -1.43
CA LEU A 3 -9.78 0.63 -1.94
C LEU A 3 -9.05 -0.70 -2.00
N ALA A 4 -9.74 -1.79 -1.64
CA ALA A 4 -9.26 -3.14 -1.89
C ALA A 4 -10.15 -3.82 -2.93
N ARG A 5 -9.54 -4.48 -3.93
CA ARG A 5 -10.23 -5.34 -4.90
C ARG A 5 -9.55 -6.70 -4.95
N ARG A 6 -10.36 -7.74 -5.11
CA ARG A 6 -9.89 -9.13 -5.24
C ARG A 6 -10.21 -9.65 -6.63
N HIS A 7 -9.27 -10.39 -7.22
CA HIS A 7 -9.50 -11.21 -8.40
C HIS A 7 -8.94 -12.61 -8.15
N ALA A 8 -9.80 -13.64 -8.24
CA ALA A 8 -9.51 -14.98 -7.74
C ALA A 8 -8.96 -14.94 -6.30
N GLU A 9 -7.76 -15.46 -6.04
CA GLU A 9 -7.12 -15.45 -4.72
C GLU A 9 -6.20 -14.22 -4.50
N LYS A 10 -6.08 -13.33 -5.49
CA LYS A 10 -5.15 -12.20 -5.45
C LYS A 10 -5.86 -10.91 -5.05
N TRP A 11 -5.34 -10.28 -4.01
CA TRP A 11 -5.80 -8.99 -3.50
C TRP A 11 -4.92 -7.85 -4.00
N PHE A 12 -5.58 -6.74 -4.36
CA PHE A 12 -4.99 -5.48 -4.72
C PHE A 12 -5.55 -4.40 -3.79
N LEU A 13 -4.70 -3.86 -2.91
CA LEU A 13 -5.03 -2.71 -2.08
C LEU A 13 -4.39 -1.47 -2.71
N VAL A 14 -5.21 -0.51 -3.09
CA VAL A 14 -4.79 0.70 -3.79
C VAL A 14 -5.17 1.94 -2.98
N GLY A 15 -4.31 2.95 -3.03
CA GLY A 15 -4.54 4.22 -2.37
C GLY A 15 -4.14 5.39 -3.25
N VAL A 16 -4.88 6.50 -3.13
CA VAL A 16 -4.59 7.77 -3.80
C VAL A 16 -4.72 8.92 -2.83
N ASN A 17 -3.80 9.88 -2.93
CA ASN A 17 -3.77 11.09 -2.14
C ASN A 17 -3.84 12.33 -3.05
N ALA A 18 -5.00 13.01 -3.07
CA ALA A 18 -5.20 14.26 -3.82
C ALA A 18 -4.96 15.52 -2.96
N GLN A 19 -4.46 15.36 -1.73
CA GLN A 19 -4.16 16.48 -0.83
C GLN A 19 -2.75 17.04 -1.14
N LYS A 20 -2.47 18.23 -0.61
CA LYS A 20 -1.16 18.88 -0.73
C LYS A 20 -0.12 18.35 0.27
N GLU A 21 -0.57 17.58 1.26
CA GLU A 21 0.26 17.06 2.35
C GLU A 21 0.49 15.55 2.20
N VAL A 22 1.57 15.05 2.81
CA VAL A 22 1.87 13.61 2.86
C VAL A 22 0.83 12.90 3.71
N LEU A 23 0.21 11.87 3.16
CA LEU A 23 -0.78 11.06 3.88
C LEU A 23 -0.10 9.85 4.52
N ASN A 24 -0.05 9.84 5.85
CA ASN A 24 0.48 8.74 6.65
C ASN A 24 -0.67 7.94 7.27
N LEU A 25 -0.79 6.66 6.93
CA LEU A 25 -1.86 5.78 7.39
C LEU A 25 -1.32 4.49 7.98
N LYS A 26 -2.06 3.94 8.93
CA LYS A 26 -1.93 2.54 9.36
C LYS A 26 -3.20 1.82 8.95
N ILE A 27 -3.07 0.93 7.97
CA ILE A 27 -4.20 0.17 7.43
C ILE A 27 -4.18 -1.22 8.05
N GLN A 28 -5.34 -1.67 8.53
CA GLN A 28 -5.53 -3.06 8.95
C GLN A 28 -6.10 -3.84 7.77
N PHE A 29 -5.37 -4.86 7.31
CA PHE A 29 -5.83 -5.72 6.22
C PHE A 29 -5.46 -7.19 6.48
N PRO A 30 -6.38 -7.98 7.09
CA PRO A 30 -6.11 -9.35 7.52
C PRO A 30 -5.63 -10.28 6.40
N ASP A 31 -6.08 -10.10 5.16
CA ASP A 31 -5.68 -10.93 4.02
C ASP A 31 -4.17 -10.87 3.69
N PHE A 32 -3.47 -9.81 4.13
CA PHE A 32 -2.02 -9.67 4.00
C PHE A 32 -1.25 -10.07 5.27
N ALA A 33 -1.92 -10.37 6.38
CA ALA A 33 -1.27 -10.64 7.66
C ALA A 33 -0.21 -11.75 7.57
N GLY A 34 1.01 -11.45 8.02
CA GLY A 34 2.14 -12.39 8.01
C GLY A 34 2.71 -12.71 6.62
N LYS A 35 2.18 -12.13 5.54
CA LYS A 35 2.64 -12.36 4.17
C LYS A 35 3.66 -11.31 3.75
N THR A 36 4.44 -11.64 2.72
CA THR A 36 5.23 -10.65 1.98
C THR A 36 4.43 -10.18 0.78
N ILE A 37 4.25 -8.88 0.66
CA ILE A 37 3.53 -8.23 -0.44
C ILE A 37 4.51 -7.40 -1.27
N THR A 38 4.17 -7.19 -2.54
CA THR A 38 4.83 -6.21 -3.40
C THR A 38 4.12 -4.87 -3.32
N ARG A 39 4.91 -3.81 -3.22
CA ARG A 39 4.46 -2.43 -3.13
C ARG A 39 5.01 -1.63 -4.29
N TYR A 40 4.12 -0.88 -4.94
CA TYR A 40 4.44 0.16 -5.91
C TYR A 40 4.03 1.50 -5.30
N ALA A 41 4.97 2.43 -5.20
CA ALA A 41 4.74 3.74 -4.58
C ALA A 41 5.78 4.75 -5.09
N ASP A 42 5.60 6.01 -4.70
CA ASP A 42 6.56 7.09 -4.95
C ASP A 42 7.32 7.43 -3.66
N ASP A 43 8.62 7.67 -3.79
CA ASP A 43 9.45 8.12 -2.67
C ASP A 43 9.25 9.63 -2.38
N LYS A 44 9.98 10.17 -1.40
CA LYS A 44 9.89 11.59 -1.02
C LYS A 44 10.33 12.57 -2.13
N ASN A 45 11.03 12.08 -3.16
CA ASN A 45 11.46 12.85 -4.33
C ASN A 45 10.52 12.62 -5.53
N PHE A 46 9.36 11.97 -5.32
CA PHE A 46 8.40 11.59 -6.35
C PHE A 46 8.96 10.61 -7.40
N VAL A 47 9.98 9.83 -7.02
CA VAL A 47 10.52 8.76 -7.87
C VAL A 47 9.78 7.47 -7.54
N SER A 48 9.16 6.86 -8.55
CA SER A 48 8.47 5.59 -8.39
C SER A 48 9.44 4.46 -8.09
N PHE A 49 9.07 3.58 -7.17
CA PHE A 49 9.83 2.40 -6.79
C PHE A 49 8.95 1.18 -6.64
N THR A 50 9.59 0.01 -6.61
CA THR A 50 8.96 -1.27 -6.30
C THR A 50 9.79 -2.01 -5.28
N ASP A 51 9.17 -2.47 -4.20
CA ASP A 51 9.82 -3.28 -3.18
C ASP A 51 8.91 -4.36 -2.60
N ASN A 52 9.50 -5.23 -1.78
CA ASN A 52 8.76 -6.24 -1.03
C ASN A 52 8.65 -5.81 0.44
N LEU A 53 7.42 -5.80 0.96
CA LEU A 53 7.10 -5.45 2.34
C LEU A 53 6.59 -6.67 3.09
N LYS A 54 7.25 -7.03 4.20
CA LYS A 54 6.76 -8.07 5.11
C LYS A 54 5.71 -7.48 6.05
N VAL A 55 4.48 -7.94 5.93
CA VAL A 55 3.37 -7.50 6.79
C VAL A 55 3.42 -8.25 8.11
N LYS A 56 3.19 -7.52 9.20
CA LYS A 56 3.14 -8.11 10.55
C LYS A 56 2.01 -9.14 10.65
N LYS A 57 2.13 -10.09 11.58
CA LYS A 57 1.08 -11.11 11.82
C LYS A 57 -0.27 -10.53 12.26
N ASN A 58 -0.29 -9.30 12.76
CA ASN A 58 -1.52 -8.61 13.12
C ASN A 58 -2.22 -7.93 11.91
N GLY A 59 -1.65 -7.98 10.70
CA GLY A 59 -2.24 -7.39 9.51
C GLY A 59 -2.10 -5.88 9.40
N GLU A 60 -1.33 -5.23 10.28
CA GLU A 60 -1.05 -3.79 10.20
C GLU A 60 -0.04 -3.48 9.11
N ILE A 61 -0.38 -2.53 8.25
CA ILE A 61 0.45 -2.07 7.13
C ILE A 61 0.65 -0.57 7.26
N PRO A 62 1.89 -0.09 7.45
CA PRO A 62 2.21 1.33 7.34
C PRO A 62 2.19 1.74 5.88
N VAL A 63 1.42 2.78 5.56
CA VAL A 63 1.29 3.34 4.21
C VAL A 63 1.61 4.83 4.25
N VAL A 64 2.47 5.24 3.31
CA VAL A 64 2.80 6.64 3.06
C VAL A 64 2.43 6.92 1.61
N ILE A 65 1.61 7.93 1.37
CA ILE A 65 1.23 8.36 0.02
C ILE A 65 1.59 9.83 -0.15
N GLN A 66 2.49 10.12 -1.08
CA GLN A 66 2.93 11.49 -1.37
C GLN A 66 1.78 12.36 -1.88
N PRO A 67 1.90 13.71 -1.80
CA PRO A 67 0.93 14.62 -2.41
C PRO A 67 0.72 14.31 -3.89
N ASN A 68 -0.54 14.31 -4.34
CA ASN A 68 -0.94 13.94 -5.71
C ASN A 68 -0.46 12.54 -6.16
N GLY A 69 -0.07 11.68 -5.24
CA GLY A 69 0.52 10.37 -5.51
C GLY A 69 -0.44 9.21 -5.25
N GLY A 70 0.10 8.00 -5.43
CA GLY A 70 -0.62 6.76 -5.22
C GLY A 70 0.24 5.64 -4.62
N ILE A 71 -0.43 4.54 -4.27
CA ILE A 71 0.18 3.31 -3.81
C ILE A 71 -0.62 2.10 -4.30
N ILE A 72 0.08 1.02 -4.66
CA ILE A 72 -0.51 -0.29 -4.95
C ILE A 72 0.21 -1.33 -4.09
N LEU A 73 -0.56 -2.15 -3.39
CA LEU A 73 -0.09 -3.27 -2.60
C LEU A 73 -0.75 -4.55 -3.11
N THR A 74 0.04 -5.57 -3.39
CA THR A 74 -0.46 -6.85 -3.89
C THR A 74 0.38 -8.01 -3.38
N LEU A 75 -0.21 -9.20 -3.28
CA LEU A 75 0.57 -10.43 -3.15
C LEU A 75 1.33 -10.69 -4.45
N ASN A 76 2.52 -11.29 -4.38
CA ASN A 76 3.17 -11.87 -5.56
C ASN A 76 2.39 -13.10 -6.00
#